data_AF-A0A5A9MUG8-F1
#
_entry.id   AF-A0A5A9MUG8-F1
#
_cell.length_a   1.000
_cell.length_b   1.000
_cell.length_c   1.000
_cell.angle_alpha   90.00
_cell.angle_beta   90.00
_cell.angle_gamma   90.00
#
_symmetry.space_group_name_H-M   'P 1'
#
loop_
_entity.id
_entity.type
_entity.pdbx_description
1 polymer ?
#
loop_
_entity_poly.entity_id
_entity_poly.type
_entity_poly.pdbx_seq_one_letter_code
_entity_poly.pdbx_strand_id
1 'polypeptide(L)'
;MELSRLVTFWIVCLCCLWKSRADKFISLSTEPPPLDNGVSELCRIDEPLCQDENAILSFEAIRSIHKQMDDDANGNVDVSETDGCYHYNREV
;
A
#
# COMPACT_ATOMS: atom_id res chain seq x y z
N MET A 1 1.04 44.29 -16.85
CA MET A 1 1.50 43.46 -15.73
C MET A 1 0.34 42.80 -14.97
N GLU A 2 -0.75 42.43 -15.67
CA GLU A 2 -1.98 41.90 -15.05
C GLU A 2 -2.05 40.36 -15.16
N LEU A 3 -1.58 39.81 -16.28
CA LEU A 3 -1.56 38.36 -16.53
C LEU A 3 -0.67 37.59 -15.54
N SER A 4 0.47 38.17 -15.17
CA SER A 4 1.37 37.56 -14.18
C SER A 4 0.70 37.40 -12.81
N ARG A 5 -0.13 38.37 -12.40
CA ARG A 5 -0.88 38.30 -11.13
C ARG A 5 -1.98 37.26 -11.15
N LEU A 6 -2.70 37.15 -12.27
CA LEU A 6 -3.70 36.11 -12.47
C LEU A 6 -3.05 34.72 -12.43
N VAL A 7 -1.96 34.52 -13.17
CA VAL A 7 -1.23 33.24 -13.18
C VAL A 7 -0.74 32.85 -11.78
N THR A 8 -0.19 33.79 -11.01
CA THR A 8 0.20 33.50 -9.61
C THR A 8 -0.98 33.11 -8.73
N PHE A 9 -2.14 33.75 -8.90
CA PHE A 9 -3.33 33.43 -8.13
C PHE A 9 -3.88 32.05 -8.49
N TRP A 10 -3.88 31.70 -9.77
CA TRP A 10 -4.26 30.36 -10.26
C TRP A 10 -3.33 29.28 -9.72
N ILE A 11 -2.01 29.49 -9.74
CA ILE A 11 -1.03 28.53 -9.20
C ILE A 11 -1.25 28.34 -7.70
N VAL A 12 -1.39 29.43 -6.93
CA VAL A 12 -1.66 29.34 -5.48
C VAL A 12 -2.98 28.62 -5.21
N CYS A 13 -4.04 28.93 -5.97
CA CYS A 13 -5.33 28.27 -5.84
C CYS A 13 -5.24 26.76 -6.13
N LEU A 14 -4.55 26.36 -7.20
CA LEU A 14 -4.31 24.95 -7.53
C LEU A 14 -3.51 24.23 -6.44
N CYS A 15 -2.46 24.87 -5.90
CA CYS A 15 -1.69 24.32 -4.79
C CYS A 15 -2.54 24.14 -3.52
N CYS A 16 -3.38 25.12 -3.18
CA CYS A 16 -4.28 25.03 -2.03
C CYS A 16 -5.36 23.96 -2.22
N LEU A 17 -5.96 23.87 -3.41
CA LEU A 17 -6.98 22.86 -3.73
C LEU A 17 -6.40 21.44 -3.73
N TRP A 18 -5.16 21.26 -4.19
CA TRP A 18 -4.45 19.98 -4.13
C TRP A 18 -4.16 19.55 -2.69
N LYS A 19 -3.68 20.50 -1.86
CA LYS A 19 -3.40 20.30 -0.42
C LYS A 19 -4.67 19.87 0.33
N SER A 20 -5.78 20.56 0.11
CA SER A 20 -7.07 20.23 0.75
C SER A 20 -7.67 18.89 0.29
N ARG A 21 -7.31 18.40 -0.90
CA ARG A 21 -7.75 17.06 -1.36
C ARG A 21 -7.00 15.94 -0.65
N ALA A 22 -5.72 16.14 -0.34
CA ALA A 22 -4.94 15.22 0.48
C ALA A 22 -5.46 15.19 1.93
N ASP A 23 -5.82 16.34 2.51
CA ASP A 23 -6.30 16.42 3.90
C ASP A 23 -7.74 15.89 4.09
N LYS A 24 -8.63 16.04 3.09
CA LYS A 24 -10.02 15.55 3.19
C LYS A 24 -10.17 14.04 3.04
N PHE A 25 -9.23 13.35 2.39
CA PHE A 25 -9.28 11.90 2.24
C PHE A 25 -8.89 11.16 3.55
N ILE A 26 -8.12 11.82 4.41
CA ILE A 26 -7.67 11.28 5.70
C ILE A 26 -8.81 11.21 6.73
N SER A 27 -9.85 12.04 6.61
CA SER A 27 -10.96 12.11 7.60
C SER A 27 -12.28 11.48 7.16
N LEU A 28 -12.39 10.98 5.92
CA LEU A 28 -13.58 10.28 5.41
C LEU A 28 -13.27 8.81 5.11
N SER A 29 -12.55 8.14 6.00
CA SER A 29 -12.55 6.68 6.07
C SER A 29 -12.69 6.28 7.53
N THR A 30 -13.88 6.56 8.07
CA THR A 30 -14.37 5.97 9.31
C THR A 30 -14.50 4.47 9.09
N GLU A 31 -13.55 3.73 9.66
CA GLU A 31 -13.67 2.41 10.31
C GLU A 31 -12.45 1.54 9.96
N PRO A 32 -11.45 1.43 10.85
CA PRO A 32 -10.35 0.49 10.69
C PRO A 32 -10.79 -0.91 11.17
N PRO A 33 -10.88 -1.94 10.32
CA PRO A 33 -10.60 -3.28 10.80
C PRO A 33 -9.12 -3.32 11.23
N PRO A 34 -8.76 -4.10 12.26
CA PRO A 34 -7.43 -4.10 12.86
C PRO A 34 -6.40 -4.70 11.90
N LEU A 35 -5.85 -3.89 10.99
CA LEU A 35 -4.84 -4.31 10.01
C LEU A 35 -3.74 -3.23 9.82
N ASP A 36 -3.36 -2.53 10.89
CA ASP A 36 -2.51 -1.33 10.78
C ASP A 36 -1.07 -1.60 10.28
N ASN A 37 -0.60 -2.85 10.39
CA ASN A 37 0.77 -3.23 10.02
C ASN A 37 0.99 -3.54 8.52
N GLY A 38 -0.06 -3.67 7.71
CA GLY A 38 0.07 -3.95 6.27
C GLY A 38 0.19 -2.68 5.44
N VAL A 39 -0.74 -1.76 5.66
CA VAL A 39 -0.85 -0.50 4.91
C VAL A 39 0.31 0.44 5.23
N SER A 40 0.71 0.52 6.51
CA SER A 40 1.85 1.35 6.93
C SER A 40 3.17 0.94 6.28
N GLU A 41 3.38 -0.37 6.10
CA GLU A 41 4.58 -0.90 5.43
C GLU A 41 4.54 -0.65 3.92
N LEU A 42 3.37 -0.79 3.29
CA LEU A 42 3.20 -0.45 1.88
C LEU A 42 3.45 1.04 1.62
N CYS A 43 2.98 1.95 2.48
CA CYS A 43 3.28 3.38 2.35
C CYS A 43 4.78 3.70 2.51
N ARG A 44 5.51 2.93 3.32
CA ARG A 44 6.98 3.07 3.44
C ARG A 44 7.73 2.62 2.19
N ILE A 45 7.20 1.63 1.46
CA ILE A 45 7.84 1.06 0.26
C ILE A 45 7.41 1.83 -0.99
N ASP A 46 6.12 2.12 -1.11
CA ASP A 46 5.49 2.75 -2.27
C ASP A 46 4.30 3.65 -1.85
N GLU A 47 4.62 4.88 -1.43
CA GLU A 47 3.68 5.93 -1.03
C GLU A 47 2.50 6.16 -2.00
N PRO A 48 2.69 6.27 -3.33
CA PRO A 48 1.56 6.47 -4.24
C PRO A 48 0.64 5.25 -4.35
N LEU A 49 1.17 4.03 -4.18
CA LEU A 49 0.37 2.79 -4.24
C LEU A 49 -0.40 2.54 -2.95
N CYS A 50 0.05 3.08 -1.82
CA CYS A 50 -0.63 2.81 -0.55
C CYS A 50 -1.99 3.49 -0.39
N GLN A 51 -2.39 4.32 -1.36
CA GLN A 51 -3.73 4.89 -1.46
C GLN A 51 -4.66 4.10 -2.40
N ASP A 52 -4.12 3.12 -3.14
CA ASP A 52 -4.88 2.28 -4.04
C ASP A 52 -5.35 1.01 -3.30
N GLU A 53 -6.66 0.82 -3.23
CA GLU A 53 -7.26 -0.33 -2.53
C GLU A 53 -6.82 -1.66 -3.15
N ASN A 54 -6.66 -1.71 -4.48
CA ASN A 54 -6.21 -2.92 -5.18
C ASN A 54 -4.72 -3.22 -4.89
N ALA A 55 -3.88 -2.20 -4.75
CA ALA A 55 -2.50 -2.33 -4.32
C ALA A 55 -2.40 -2.81 -2.86
N ILE A 56 -3.24 -2.31 -1.96
CA ILE A 56 -3.30 -2.78 -0.56
C ILE A 56 -3.69 -4.27 -0.52
N LEU A 57 -4.76 -4.65 -1.23
CA LEU A 57 -5.27 -6.02 -1.27
C LEU A 57 -4.25 -6.99 -1.91
N SER A 58 -3.57 -6.56 -2.97
CA SER A 58 -2.53 -7.38 -3.61
C SER A 58 -1.28 -7.50 -2.74
N PHE A 59 -0.87 -6.44 -2.03
CA PHE A 59 0.23 -6.49 -1.08
C PHE A 59 -0.06 -7.45 0.09
N GLU A 60 -1.29 -7.42 0.62
CA GLU A 60 -1.72 -8.35 1.66
C GLU A 60 -1.75 -9.79 1.14
N ALA A 61 -2.27 -10.02 -0.07
CA ALA A 61 -2.30 -11.35 -0.69
C ALA A 61 -0.88 -11.92 -0.86
N ILE A 62 0.06 -11.13 -1.37
CA ILE A 62 1.47 -11.54 -1.52
C ILE A 62 2.10 -11.83 -0.16
N ARG A 63 1.87 -10.96 0.84
CA ARG A 63 2.38 -11.16 2.21
C ARG A 63 1.80 -12.43 2.85
N SER A 64 0.54 -12.74 2.57
CA SER A 64 -0.12 -13.96 3.02
C SER A 64 0.50 -15.20 2.39
N ILE A 65 0.77 -15.17 1.08
CA ILE A 65 1.46 -16.26 0.38
C ILE A 65 2.88 -16.45 0.94
N HIS A 66 3.63 -15.36 1.11
CA HIS A 66 4.98 -15.43 1.68
C HIS A 66 4.96 -16.04 3.10
N LYS A 67 3.99 -15.67 3.94
CA LYS A 67 3.81 -16.27 5.27
C LYS A 67 3.40 -17.74 5.26
N GLN A 68 2.74 -18.19 4.20
CA GLN A 68 2.35 -19.60 4.04
C GLN A 68 3.51 -20.46 3.52
N MET A 69 4.53 -19.83 2.93
CA MET A 69 5.72 -20.50 2.39
C MET A 69 6.91 -20.43 3.35
N ASP A 70 7.02 -19.37 4.15
CA ASP A 70 8.06 -19.14 5.15
C ASP A 70 7.72 -19.91 6.44
N ASP A 71 8.08 -21.20 6.46
CA ASP A 71 7.72 -22.14 7.52
C ASP A 71 8.47 -21.85 8.83
N ASP A 72 9.69 -21.29 8.74
CA ASP A 72 10.50 -20.93 9.90
C ASP A 72 10.32 -19.47 10.37
N ALA A 73 9.51 -18.69 9.63
CA ALA A 73 9.19 -17.28 9.88
C ALA A 73 10.43 -16.38 9.98
N ASN A 74 11.51 -16.71 9.26
CA ASN A 74 12.74 -15.94 9.25
C ASN A 74 12.66 -14.69 8.34
N GLY A 75 11.58 -14.56 7.55
CA GLY A 75 11.35 -13.43 6.64
C GLY A 75 11.92 -13.63 5.23
N ASN A 76 12.34 -14.84 4.87
CA ASN A 76 12.69 -15.26 3.52
C ASN A 76 12.08 -16.63 3.21
N VAL A 77 12.19 -17.09 1.97
CA VAL A 77 11.79 -18.44 1.59
C VAL A 77 12.97 -19.11 0.92
N ASP A 78 13.41 -20.23 1.49
CA ASP A 78 14.49 -21.04 0.95
C ASP A 78 14.01 -22.13 -0.02
N VAL A 79 14.96 -22.84 -0.64
CA VAL A 79 14.65 -23.88 -1.64
C VAL A 79 13.91 -25.07 -1.01
N SER A 80 14.22 -25.40 0.25
CA SER A 80 13.58 -26.49 1.00
C SER A 80 12.12 -26.17 1.32
N GLU A 81 11.85 -24.93 1.71
CA GLU A 81 10.51 -24.40 1.97
C GLU A 81 9.66 -24.33 0.69
N THR A 82 10.29 -23.89 -0.42
CA THR A 82 9.65 -23.88 -1.74
C THR A 82 9.30 -25.29 -2.23
N ASP A 83 10.19 -26.28 -2.06
CA ASP A 83 9.93 -27.68 -2.44
C ASP A 83 8.90 -28.37 -1.54
N GLY A 84 8.85 -28.02 -0.25
CA GLY A 84 7.84 -28.51 0.70
C GLY A 84 6.41 -28.17 0.27
N CYS A 85 6.21 -26.96 -0.27
CA CYS A 85 4.92 -26.52 -0.82
C CYS A 85 4.44 -27.40 -2.00
N TYR A 86 5.36 -27.85 -2.86
CA TYR A 86 5.04 -28.75 -3.99
C TYR A 86 4.75 -30.18 -3.54
N HIS A 87 5.35 -30.64 -2.44
CA HIS A 87 5.19 -32.00 -1.95
C HIS A 87 3.92 -32.24 -1.13
N TYR A 88 3.38 -31.23 -0.44
CA TYR A 88 2.09 -31.35 0.27
C TYR A 88 0.91 -31.73 -0.66
N ASN A 89 0.96 -31.32 -1.93
CA ASN A 89 -0.08 -31.64 -2.92
C ASN A 89 0.08 -33.02 -3.61
N ARG A 90 1.11 -33.80 -3.25
CA ARG A 90 1.38 -35.11 -3.88
C ARG A 90 1.01 -36.31 -2.99
N GLU A 91 0.68 -36.07 -1.73
CA GLU A 91 0.33 -37.12 -0.76
C GLU A 91 -1.16 -37.13 -0.37
N VAL A 92 -2.02 -36.44 -1.14
CA VAL A 92 -3.49 -36.53 -1.05
C VAL A 92 -4.06 -37.21 -2.30
#